data_AF-S3ZG10-F1
#
_entry.id   AF-S3ZG10-F1
#
_cell.length_a   1.000
_cell.length_b   1.000
_cell.length_c   1.000
_cell.angle_alpha   90.00
_cell.angle_beta   90.00
_cell.angle_gamma   90.00
#
_symmetry.space_group_name_H-M   'P 1'
#
loop_
_entity.id
_entity.type
_entity.pdbx_description
1 polymer ?
#
loop_
_entity_poly.entity_id
_entity_poly.type
_entity_poly.pdbx_seq_one_letter_code
_entity_poly.pdbx_strand_id
1 'polypeptide(L)'
;MSTISKLSELTGDYVFDAARTRIAFVARHTMSTRVRGRFEVFTGGAYLDGDRPSESGVWLTIQANSVQTRNRQRDKLLRGKFLEAGKYPTLTFTSTAVAQLDETHYKVSGDLVVRGVARSVPDRRRDRRAR
;
A
#
# COMPACT_ATOMS: atom_id res chain seq x y z
N MET A 1 29.47 18.42 4.10
CA MET A 1 28.43 19.22 3.41
C MET A 1 27.30 18.27 3.04
N SER A 2 26.15 18.33 3.71
CA SER A 2 24.96 17.58 3.29
C SER A 2 24.27 18.38 2.20
N THR A 3 24.27 17.89 0.97
CA THR A 3 23.50 18.48 -0.11
C THR A 3 22.03 18.17 0.16
N ILE A 4 21.21 19.20 0.38
CA ILE A 4 19.76 19.04 0.36
C ILE A 4 19.36 19.04 -1.10
N SER A 5 19.01 17.87 -1.65
CA SER A 5 18.43 17.76 -2.98
C SER A 5 17.10 18.50 -3.00
N LYS A 6 16.89 19.36 -4.01
CA LYS A 6 15.59 19.99 -4.22
C LYS A 6 14.61 18.94 -4.73
N LEU A 7 13.36 19.00 -4.29
CA LEU A 7 12.34 18.04 -4.70
C LEU A 7 12.16 17.98 -6.23
N SER A 8 12.30 19.12 -6.91
CA SER A 8 12.28 19.24 -8.38
C SER A 8 13.30 18.34 -9.09
N GLU A 9 14.46 18.11 -8.48
CA GLU A 9 15.53 17.23 -9.00
C GLU A 9 15.17 15.74 -8.86
N LEU A 10 14.13 15.42 -8.10
CA LEU A 10 13.61 14.08 -7.88
C LEU A 10 12.39 13.78 -8.76
N THR A 11 12.10 14.62 -9.76
CA THR A 11 11.00 14.36 -10.70
C THR A 11 11.28 13.12 -11.53
N GLY A 12 10.33 12.20 -11.61
CA GLY A 12 10.45 11.03 -12.47
C GLY A 12 9.62 9.83 -12.06
N ASP A 13 9.82 8.75 -12.80
CA ASP A 13 9.18 7.45 -12.58
C ASP A 13 10.01 6.56 -11.66
N TYR A 14 9.36 6.08 -10.61
CA TYR A 14 9.94 5.20 -9.61
C TYR A 14 9.21 3.86 -9.62
N VAL A 15 9.97 2.77 -9.66
CA VAL A 15 9.42 1.41 -9.55
C VAL A 15 9.74 0.87 -8.17
N PHE A 16 8.75 0.23 -7.53
CA PHE A 16 8.98 -0.40 -6.24
C PHE A 16 9.88 -1.63 -6.38
N ASP A 17 11.02 -1.61 -5.71
CA ASP A 17 11.85 -2.80 -5.53
C ASP A 17 11.15 -3.76 -4.57
N ALA A 18 10.65 -4.88 -5.10
CA ALA A 18 9.95 -5.89 -4.32
C ALA A 18 10.82 -6.53 -3.22
N ALA A 19 12.16 -6.53 -3.36
CA ALA A 19 13.07 -7.08 -2.36
C ALA A 19 13.20 -6.19 -1.12
N ARG A 20 12.97 -4.87 -1.28
CA ARG A 20 13.11 -3.86 -0.21
C ARG A 20 11.79 -3.22 0.21
N THR A 21 10.71 -3.51 -0.50
CA THR A 21 9.37 -3.00 -0.22
C THR A 21 8.55 -4.05 0.53
N ARG A 22 7.69 -3.61 1.45
CA ARG A 22 6.83 -4.51 2.22
C ARG A 22 5.39 -4.01 2.27
N ILE A 23 4.47 -4.78 1.67
CA ILE A 23 3.04 -4.57 1.81
C ILE A 23 2.53 -5.44 2.95
N ALA A 24 2.24 -4.83 4.11
CA ALA A 24 1.85 -5.53 5.32
C ALA A 24 0.54 -5.01 5.92
N PHE A 25 -0.19 -5.89 6.60
CA PHE A 25 -1.41 -5.56 7.32
C PHE A 25 -1.40 -6.11 8.73
N VAL A 26 -2.21 -5.51 9.59
CA VAL A 26 -2.47 -6.00 10.94
C VAL A 26 -3.97 -6.03 11.19
N ALA A 27 -4.52 -7.23 11.36
CA ALA A 27 -5.91 -7.43 11.75
C ALA A 27 -5.99 -7.77 13.24
N ARG A 28 -7.02 -7.27 13.92
CA ARG A 28 -7.33 -7.68 15.30
C ARG A 28 -8.11 -8.99 15.23
N HIS A 29 -7.68 -9.98 16.00
CA HIS A 29 -8.44 -11.20 16.28
C HIS A 29 -9.03 -11.09 17.70
N THR A 30 -10.06 -11.89 18.00
CA THR A 30 -10.76 -11.87 19.29
C THR A 30 -9.77 -12.01 20.46
N MET A 31 -10.04 -11.25 21.54
CA MET A 31 -9.23 -11.21 22.77
C MET A 31 -7.75 -10.80 22.59
N SER A 32 -7.51 -9.62 22.02
CA SER A 32 -6.22 -8.89 22.05
C SER A 32 -5.06 -9.43 21.20
N THR A 33 -5.25 -10.51 20.43
CA THR A 33 -4.22 -11.00 19.51
C THR A 33 -4.23 -10.24 18.18
N ARG A 34 -3.04 -9.83 17.72
CA ARG A 34 -2.85 -9.12 16.43
C ARG A 34 -2.30 -10.09 15.39
N VAL A 35 -3.09 -10.35 14.35
CA VAL A 35 -2.64 -11.12 13.19
C VAL A 35 -1.91 -10.18 12.25
N ARG A 36 -0.61 -10.42 12.08
CA ARG A 36 0.21 -9.73 11.09
C ARG A 36 0.25 -10.56 9.83
N GLY A 37 0.01 -9.93 8.71
CA GLY A 37 0.18 -10.54 7.40
C GLY A 37 0.94 -9.63 6.46
N ARG A 38 1.40 -10.21 5.36
CA ARG A 38 2.00 -9.50 4.24
C ARG A 38 1.58 -10.13 2.92
N PHE A 39 1.79 -9.40 1.84
CA PHE A 39 1.79 -9.92 0.49
C PHE A 39 3.23 -9.98 0.00
N GLU A 40 3.62 -11.10 -0.62
CA GLU A 40 4.98 -11.34 -1.07
C GLU A 40 5.20 -11.01 -2.54
N VAL A 41 4.13 -10.98 -3.35
CA VAL A 41 4.21 -10.71 -4.78
C VAL A 41 3.33 -9.51 -5.12
N PHE A 42 3.98 -8.45 -5.57
CA PHE A 42 3.35 -7.22 -6.02
C PHE A 42 4.24 -6.51 -7.02
N THR A 43 3.63 -5.63 -7.81
CA THR A 43 4.29 -4.71 -8.74
C THR A 43 3.66 -3.35 -8.56
N GLY A 44 4.45 -2.29 -8.60
CA GLY A 44 3.94 -0.95 -8.40
C GLY A 44 5.01 0.09 -8.67
N GLY A 45 4.58 1.32 -8.63
CA GLY A 45 5.46 2.46 -8.80
C GLY A 45 4.79 3.75 -8.38
N ALA A 46 5.58 4.81 -8.47
CA ALA A 46 5.14 6.16 -8.24
C ALA A 46 5.72 7.06 -9.33
N TYR A 47 4.92 8.02 -9.79
CA TYR A 47 5.41 9.17 -10.50
C TYR A 47 5.49 10.33 -9.50
N LEU A 48 6.65 10.95 -9.40
CA LEU A 48 6.86 12.14 -8.58
C LEU A 48 7.03 13.33 -9.50
N ASP A 49 6.20 14.36 -9.32
CA ASP A 49 6.42 15.69 -9.89
C ASP A 49 6.95 16.58 -8.77
N GLY A 50 8.23 16.91 -8.87
CA GLY A 50 8.91 17.68 -7.84
C GLY A 50 8.64 19.18 -7.87
N ASP A 51 8.10 19.69 -8.99
CA ASP A 51 7.64 21.07 -9.12
C ASP A 51 6.19 21.21 -8.63
N ARG A 52 5.38 20.18 -8.88
CA ARG A 52 3.97 20.10 -8.48
C ARG A 52 3.65 18.75 -7.83
N PRO A 53 3.93 18.60 -6.52
CA PRO A 53 3.71 17.33 -5.83
C PRO A 53 2.25 16.82 -5.84
N SER A 54 1.28 17.69 -6.08
CA SER A 54 -0.13 17.31 -6.24
C SER A 54 -0.42 16.51 -7.51
N GLU A 55 0.41 16.64 -8.54
CA GLU A 55 0.33 15.88 -9.80
C GLU A 55 1.08 14.54 -9.73
N SER A 56 1.64 14.22 -8.56
CA SER A 56 2.28 12.92 -8.33
C SER A 56 1.24 11.80 -8.24
N GLY A 57 1.63 10.60 -8.62
CA GLY A 57 0.75 9.43 -8.67
C GLY A 57 1.41 8.18 -8.10
N VAL A 58 0.62 7.28 -7.53
CA VAL A 58 1.05 5.98 -7.01
C VAL A 58 0.10 4.90 -7.51
N TRP A 59 0.66 3.79 -7.97
CA TRP A 59 -0.11 2.62 -8.36
C TRP A 59 0.53 1.35 -7.82
N LEU A 60 -0.31 0.37 -7.49
CA LEU A 60 0.13 -0.90 -6.94
C LEU A 60 -0.82 -2.02 -7.37
N THR A 61 -0.25 -3.13 -7.81
CA THR A 61 -0.96 -4.38 -8.10
C THR A 61 -0.36 -5.48 -7.23
N ILE A 62 -1.20 -6.16 -6.45
CA ILE A 62 -0.81 -7.19 -5.48
C ILE A 62 -1.44 -8.51 -5.90
N GLN A 63 -0.68 -9.59 -5.89
CA GLN A 63 -1.22 -10.92 -6.14
C GLN A 63 -1.89 -11.46 -4.86
N ALA A 64 -3.19 -11.73 -4.92
CA ALA A 64 -3.99 -12.20 -3.79
C ALA A 64 -3.48 -13.53 -3.21
N ASN A 65 -2.95 -14.40 -4.08
CA ASN A 65 -2.38 -15.69 -3.70
C ASN A 65 -1.09 -15.57 -2.86
N SER A 66 -0.44 -14.40 -2.84
CA SER A 66 0.83 -14.16 -2.13
C SER A 66 0.66 -13.77 -0.66
N VAL A 67 -0.58 -13.76 -0.16
CA VAL A 67 -0.85 -13.49 1.26
C VAL A 67 -0.18 -14.53 2.16
N GLN A 68 0.48 -14.04 3.21
CA GLN A 68 1.25 -14.86 4.15
C GLN A 68 1.13 -14.29 5.57
N THR A 69 0.66 -15.12 6.51
CA THR A 69 0.46 -14.79 7.95
C THR A 69 1.25 -15.69 8.90
N ARG A 70 2.23 -16.42 8.37
CA ARG A 70 3.02 -17.49 8.99
C ARG A 70 2.18 -18.66 9.52
N ASN A 71 0.97 -18.86 8.98
CA ASN A 71 0.10 -19.97 9.33
C ASN A 71 -0.58 -20.48 8.06
N ARG A 72 -0.12 -21.64 7.56
CA ARG A 72 -0.55 -22.21 6.28
C ARG A 72 -2.06 -22.43 6.19
N GLN A 73 -2.71 -22.86 7.29
CA GLN A 73 -4.15 -23.09 7.31
C GLN A 73 -4.94 -21.78 7.19
N ARG A 74 -4.51 -20.75 7.92
CA ARG A 74 -5.10 -19.40 7.81
C ARG A 74 -4.86 -18.80 6.43
N ASP A 75 -3.68 -18.98 5.85
CA ASP A 75 -3.38 -18.46 4.51
C ASP A 75 -4.27 -19.12 3.45
N LYS A 76 -4.51 -20.44 3.55
CA LYS A 76 -5.45 -21.15 2.66
C LYS A 76 -6.86 -20.56 2.77
N LEU A 77 -7.32 -20.29 3.99
CA LEU A 77 -8.63 -19.64 4.21
C LEU A 77 -8.66 -18.22 3.64
N LEU A 78 -7.62 -17.41 3.88
CA LEU A 78 -7.54 -16.04 3.38
C LEU A 78 -7.60 -16.00 1.85
N ARG A 79 -6.83 -16.85 1.17
CA ARG A 79 -6.82 -16.93 -0.31
C ARG A 79 -8.17 -17.39 -0.85
N GLY A 80 -8.76 -18.43 -0.25
CA GLY A 80 -10.01 -19.00 -0.74
C GLY A 80 -11.24 -18.19 -0.37
N LYS A 81 -11.58 -18.15 0.91
CA LYS A 81 -12.87 -17.62 1.39
C LYS A 81 -12.90 -16.10 1.48
N PHE A 82 -11.78 -15.47 1.83
CA PHE A 82 -11.78 -14.03 2.13
C PHE A 82 -11.41 -13.15 0.95
N LEU A 83 -10.38 -13.54 0.20
CA LEU A 83 -9.89 -12.82 -1.00
C LEU A 83 -10.42 -13.41 -2.30
N GLU A 84 -10.92 -14.66 -2.30
CA GLU A 84 -11.36 -15.35 -3.50
C GLU A 84 -10.32 -15.30 -4.63
N ALA A 85 -9.06 -15.60 -4.32
CA ALA A 85 -7.91 -15.43 -5.21
C ALA A 85 -8.01 -16.20 -6.53
N GLY A 86 -8.86 -17.23 -6.62
CA GLY A 86 -9.14 -17.94 -7.87
C GLY A 86 -10.01 -17.13 -8.86
N LYS A 87 -10.90 -16.27 -8.35
CA LYS A 87 -11.80 -15.41 -9.16
C LYS A 87 -11.25 -13.99 -9.28
N TYR A 88 -10.60 -13.50 -8.24
CA TYR A 88 -10.00 -12.16 -8.16
C TYR A 88 -8.51 -12.31 -7.83
N PRO A 89 -7.66 -12.59 -8.83
CA PRO A 89 -6.25 -12.90 -8.60
C PRO A 89 -5.45 -11.70 -8.10
N THR A 90 -5.93 -10.47 -8.35
CA THR A 90 -5.23 -9.23 -8.02
C THR A 90 -6.04 -8.31 -7.10
N LEU A 91 -5.32 -7.57 -6.27
CA LEU A 91 -5.81 -6.38 -5.58
C LEU A 91 -5.07 -5.18 -6.20
N THR A 92 -5.77 -4.09 -6.46
CA THR A 92 -5.17 -2.89 -7.05
C THR A 92 -5.38 -1.68 -6.18
N PHE A 93 -4.40 -0.79 -6.14
CA PHE A 93 -4.50 0.53 -5.54
C PHE A 93 -4.05 1.56 -6.57
N THR A 94 -4.85 2.61 -6.74
CA THR A 94 -4.53 3.76 -7.61
C THR A 94 -4.78 5.04 -6.83
N SER A 95 -3.78 5.91 -6.74
CA SER A 95 -3.94 7.21 -6.10
C SER A 95 -4.90 8.09 -6.89
N THR A 96 -5.73 8.85 -6.17
CA THR A 96 -6.61 9.87 -6.72
C THR A 96 -6.23 11.27 -6.26
N ALA A 97 -5.47 11.39 -5.17
CA ALA A 97 -4.96 12.67 -4.69
C ALA A 97 -3.66 12.50 -3.91
N VAL A 98 -2.71 13.40 -4.15
CA VAL A 98 -1.50 13.57 -3.35
C VAL A 98 -1.51 14.99 -2.77
N ALA A 99 -1.33 15.11 -1.45
CA ALA A 99 -1.26 16.39 -0.76
C ALA A 99 0.01 16.47 0.07
N GLN A 100 0.81 17.50 -0.15
CA GLN A 100 1.97 17.78 0.68
C GLN A 100 1.51 18.23 2.07
N LEU A 101 2.06 17.61 3.12
CA LEU A 101 1.79 17.99 4.51
C LEU A 101 2.90 18.87 5.07
N ASP A 102 4.15 18.54 4.73
CA ASP A 102 5.35 19.31 5.05
C ASP A 102 6.43 18.99 4.01
N GLU A 103 7.67 19.45 4.23
CA GLU A 103 8.79 19.28 3.30
C GLU A 103 9.09 17.81 2.94
N THR A 104 8.78 16.86 3.83
CA THR A 104 9.17 15.45 3.71
C THR A 104 8.00 14.46 3.80
N HIS A 105 6.81 14.93 4.17
CA HIS A 105 5.63 14.08 4.31
C HIS A 105 4.54 14.44 3.31
N TYR A 106 4.00 13.39 2.69
CA TYR A 106 2.91 13.47 1.73
C TYR A 106 1.75 12.58 2.16
N LYS A 107 0.55 13.03 1.86
CA LYS A 107 -0.71 12.32 2.06
C LYS A 107 -1.18 11.78 0.72
N VAL A 108 -1.32 10.47 0.60
CA VAL A 108 -1.81 9.82 -0.63
C VAL A 108 -3.17 9.20 -0.34
N SER A 109 -4.20 9.65 -1.04
CA SER A 109 -5.53 9.03 -1.05
C SER A 109 -5.75 8.34 -2.38
N GLY A 110 -6.55 7.27 -2.39
CA GLY A 110 -6.75 6.51 -3.61
C GLY A 110 -7.80 5.42 -3.47
N ASP A 111 -8.10 4.78 -4.59
CA ASP A 111 -9.06 3.70 -4.67
C ASP A 111 -8.36 2.36 -4.52
N LEU A 112 -8.86 1.56 -3.59
CA LEU A 112 -8.43 0.19 -3.36
C LEU A 112 -9.51 -0.75 -3.88
N VAL A 113 -9.14 -1.63 -4.81
CA VAL A 113 -10.00 -2.69 -5.32
C VAL A 113 -9.63 -4.01 -4.66
N VAL A 114 -10.60 -4.61 -3.97
CA VAL A 114 -10.47 -5.95 -3.39
C VAL A 114 -11.69 -6.75 -3.78
N ARG A 115 -11.50 -7.95 -4.36
CA ARG A 115 -12.59 -8.80 -4.87
C ARG A 115 -13.50 -8.09 -5.89
N GLY A 116 -12.89 -7.26 -6.74
CA GLY A 116 -13.61 -6.45 -7.73
C GLY A 116 -14.45 -5.32 -7.16
N VAL A 117 -14.44 -5.11 -5.84
CA VAL A 117 -15.13 -3.99 -5.19
C VAL A 117 -14.13 -2.87 -4.95
N ALA A 118 -14.31 -1.75 -5.65
CA ALA A 118 -13.56 -0.53 -5.43
C ALA A 118 -14.08 0.21 -4.18
N ARG A 119 -13.16 0.64 -3.32
CA ARG A 119 -13.46 1.54 -2.20
C ARG A 119 -12.41 2.63 -2.13
N SER A 120 -12.86 3.86 -1.96
CA SER A 120 -11.97 4.98 -1.69
C SER A 120 -11.36 4.83 -0.29
N VAL A 121 -10.05 4.85 -0.24
CA VAL A 121 -9.26 4.82 1.00
C VAL A 121 -8.74 6.24 1.22
N PRO A 122 -9.35 7.00 2.14
CA PRO A 122 -8.74 8.23 2.60
C PRO A 122 -7.48 7.87 3.36
N ASP A 123 -6.42 8.66 3.23
CA ASP A 123 -5.30 8.52 4.16
C ASP A 123 -5.81 8.73 5.58
N ARG A 124 -5.69 7.65 6.37
CA ARG A 124 -5.91 7.65 7.80
C ARG A 124 -4.55 7.41 8.44
N ARG A 125 -3.92 8.49 8.90
CA ARG A 125 -2.90 8.36 9.95
C ARG A 125 -3.54 7.57 11.10
N ARG A 126 -2.96 6.42 11.44
CA ARG A 126 -3.17 5.86 12.79
C ARG A 126 -2.56 6.88 13.71
N ASP A 127 -3.40 7.73 14.29
CA ASP A 127 -2.98 8.63 15.34
C ASP A 127 -2.39 7.76 16.45
N ARG A 128 -1.06 7.76 16.59
CA ARG A 128 -0.36 7.07 17.68
C ARG A 128 -0.44 7.92 18.95
N ARG A 129 -1.57 8.59 19.17
CA ARG A 129 -1.95 9.22 20.43
C ARG A 129 -3.12 8.46 21.04
N ALA A 130 -2.81 7.30 21.59
CA ALA A 130 -3.53 6.74 22.72
C ALA A 130 -2.57 5.75 23.38
N ARG A 131 -2.03 6.18 24.52
CA ARG A 131 -1.42 5.30 25.51
C ARG A 131 -2.47 4.32 26.02
#